data_AF-A0A1Q4YC28-F1
#
_entry.id   AF-A0A1Q4YC28-F1
#
_cell.length_a   1.000
_cell.length_b   1.000
_cell.length_c   1.000
_cell.angle_alpha   90.00
_cell.angle_beta   90.00
_cell.angle_gamma   90.00
#
_symmetry.space_group_name_H-M   'P 1'
#
loop_
_entity.id
_entity.type
_entity.pdbx_description
1 polymer ?
#
loop_
_entity_poly.entity_id
_entity_poly.type
_entity_poly.pdbx_seq_one_letter_code
_entity_poly.pdbx_strand_id
1 'polypeptide(L)'
;MNRLLHQRVAPALLIAQIAYIVLVGLLFALSGPDTAELDHTAPSPTGDALFTGLLILTVLAMGGGAALLGWRRVQAWAPPTARAAWLGALGLGEIALAVAFLNTALQESFGPDTLIAALAIVVSMAITLTCVGEVQRHLRSLRPATQG
;
A
#
# COMPACT_ATOMS: atom_id res chain seq x y z
N MET A 1 -11.60 3.97 -22.65
CA MET A 1 -12.06 3.16 -21.49
C MET A 1 -11.01 2.95 -20.39
N ASN A 2 -9.69 2.82 -20.68
CA ASN A 2 -8.65 2.57 -19.66
C ASN A 2 -8.50 3.62 -18.54
N ARG A 3 -8.80 4.90 -18.80
CA ARG A 3 -8.63 5.97 -17.80
C ARG A 3 -9.64 5.91 -16.64
N LEU A 4 -10.87 5.48 -16.91
CA LEU A 4 -11.95 5.37 -15.92
C LEU A 4 -11.76 4.15 -15.00
N LEU A 5 -11.26 3.04 -15.56
CA LEU A 5 -10.83 1.87 -14.79
C LEU A 5 -9.68 2.24 -13.84
N HIS A 6 -8.63 2.92 -14.30
CA HIS A 6 -7.54 3.38 -13.42
C HIS A 6 -8.00 4.35 -12.33
N GLN A 7 -8.89 5.30 -12.65
CA GLN A 7 -9.36 6.31 -11.69
C GLN A 7 -10.33 5.79 -10.63
N ARG A 8 -10.94 4.62 -10.83
CA ARG A 8 -11.87 4.03 -9.85
C ARG A 8 -11.33 2.77 -9.18
N VAL A 9 -10.60 1.93 -9.93
CA VAL A 9 -10.09 0.66 -9.42
C VAL A 9 -8.94 0.88 -8.44
N ALA A 10 -7.93 1.68 -8.78
CA ALA A 10 -6.80 1.92 -7.89
C ALA A 10 -7.20 2.48 -6.50
N PRO A 11 -8.05 3.53 -6.39
CA PRO A 11 -8.50 3.98 -5.08
C PRO A 11 -9.40 2.95 -4.37
N ALA A 12 -10.21 2.17 -5.08
CA ALA A 12 -10.98 1.09 -4.46
C ALA A 12 -10.09 -0.03 -3.92
N LEU A 13 -9.01 -0.39 -4.64
CA LEU A 13 -8.02 -1.36 -4.19
C LEU A 13 -7.27 -0.88 -2.95
N LEU A 14 -6.87 0.39 -2.90
CA LEU A 14 -6.26 1.00 -1.71
C LEU A 14 -7.23 0.98 -0.51
N ILE A 15 -8.51 1.31 -0.72
CA ILE A 15 -9.52 1.24 0.35
C ILE A 15 -9.72 -0.21 0.83
N ALA A 16 -9.74 -1.17 -0.09
CA ALA A 16 -9.85 -2.59 0.25
C ALA A 16 -8.63 -3.08 1.05
N GLN A 17 -7.41 -2.67 0.67
CA GLN A 17 -6.19 -2.94 1.45
C GLN A 17 -6.25 -2.30 2.84
N ILE A 18 -6.69 -1.05 2.96
CA ILE A 18 -6.87 -0.39 4.27
C ILE A 18 -7.85 -1.19 5.13
N ALA A 19 -9.01 -1.59 4.56
CA ALA A 19 -10.00 -2.37 5.27
C ALA A 19 -9.42 -3.72 5.74
N TYR A 20 -8.64 -4.39 4.88
CA TYR A 20 -7.96 -5.63 5.22
C TYR A 20 -6.91 -5.43 6.33
N ILE A 21 -6.05 -4.42 6.24
CA ILE A 21 -5.03 -4.10 7.26
C ILE A 21 -5.69 -3.77 8.59
N VAL A 22 -6.76 -2.98 8.59
CA VAL A 22 -7.49 -2.63 9.81
C VAL A 22 -8.16 -3.87 10.41
N LEU A 23 -8.76 -4.73 9.59
CA LEU A 23 -9.35 -5.98 10.04
C LEU A 23 -8.30 -6.89 10.67
N VAL A 24 -7.18 -7.13 9.99
CA VAL A 24 -6.09 -7.97 10.50
C VAL A 24 -5.47 -7.36 11.76
N GLY A 25 -5.22 -6.06 11.78
CA GLY A 25 -4.72 -5.36 12.97
C GLY A 25 -5.67 -5.45 14.16
N LEU A 26 -6.99 -5.35 13.92
CA LEU A 26 -8.01 -5.58 14.94
C LEU A 26 -8.02 -7.03 15.42
N LEU A 27 -7.92 -8.00 14.52
CA LEU A 27 -7.84 -9.41 14.88
C LEU A 27 -6.61 -9.67 15.75
N PHE A 28 -5.43 -9.15 15.39
CA PHE A 28 -4.24 -9.24 16.24
C PHE A 28 -4.44 -8.58 17.61
N ALA A 29 -5.04 -7.40 17.66
CA ALA A 29 -5.29 -6.69 18.91
C ALA A 29 -6.32 -7.41 19.81
N LEU A 30 -7.30 -8.10 19.21
CA LEU A 30 -8.39 -8.77 19.93
C LEU A 30 -8.05 -10.21 20.31
N SER A 31 -7.30 -10.93 19.48
CA SER A 31 -6.91 -12.32 19.70
C SER A 31 -5.81 -12.47 20.75
N GLY A 32 -5.07 -11.39 21.06
CA GLY A 32 -3.85 -11.47 21.86
C GLY A 32 -2.74 -12.23 21.12
N PRO A 33 -1.47 -12.13 21.56
CA PRO A 33 -0.42 -12.98 21.03
C PRO A 33 -0.81 -14.44 21.29
N ASP A 34 -0.81 -15.28 20.25
CA ASP A 34 -1.02 -16.72 20.39
C ASP A 34 0.12 -17.26 21.26
N THR A 35 -0.18 -17.55 22.53
CA THR A 35 0.80 -17.94 23.56
C THR A 35 1.24 -19.39 23.43
N ALA A 36 0.91 -20.05 22.32
CA ALA A 36 1.17 -21.47 22.14
C ALA A 36 2.64 -21.81 21.82
N GLU A 37 3.45 -20.90 21.28
CA GLU A 37 4.82 -21.28 20.84
C GLU A 37 5.97 -20.26 21.01
N LEU A 38 5.83 -19.17 21.76
CA LEU A 38 6.93 -18.22 22.01
C LEU A 38 7.15 -17.98 23.50
N ASP A 39 7.82 -18.93 24.16
CA ASP A 39 8.57 -18.61 25.36
C ASP A 39 9.80 -17.76 24.98
N HIS A 40 10.05 -16.71 25.78
CA HIS A 40 11.26 -15.86 25.85
C HIS A 40 11.28 -14.42 25.28
N THR A 41 10.15 -13.76 25.05
CA THR A 41 10.12 -12.28 25.15
C THR A 41 8.82 -11.80 25.75
N ALA A 42 8.87 -11.25 26.97
CA ALA A 42 7.75 -10.54 27.54
C ALA A 42 7.23 -9.49 26.53
N PRO A 43 5.91 -9.24 26.45
CA PRO A 43 5.35 -8.25 25.54
C PRO A 43 6.09 -6.92 25.72
N SER A 44 6.80 -6.49 24.68
CA SER A 44 7.58 -5.26 24.73
C SER A 44 6.68 -4.08 24.38
N PRO A 45 6.42 -3.12 25.29
CA PRO A 45 5.55 -1.98 25.00
C PRO A 45 6.11 -1.13 23.85
N THR A 46 7.43 -1.15 23.65
CA THR A 46 8.09 -0.49 22.52
C THR A 46 7.81 -1.19 21.19
N GLY A 47 7.82 -2.52 21.14
CA GLY A 47 7.49 -3.29 19.93
C GLY A 47 6.05 -3.07 19.48
N ASP A 48 5.11 -3.10 20.43
CA ASP A 48 3.69 -2.83 20.16
C ASP A 48 3.46 -1.40 19.66
N ALA A 49 4.13 -0.41 20.27
CA ALA A 49 4.04 0.97 19.83
C ALA A 49 4.60 1.19 18.42
N LEU A 50 5.73 0.53 18.09
CA LEU A 50 6.32 0.59 16.75
C LEU A 50 5.43 -0.07 15.70
N PHE A 51 4.87 -1.25 16.01
CA PHE A 51 3.94 -1.95 15.13
C PHE A 51 2.67 -1.11 14.89
N THR A 52 2.07 -0.58 15.95
CA THR A 52 0.88 0.27 15.88
C THR A 52 1.16 1.55 15.09
N GLY A 53 2.30 2.20 15.36
CA GLY A 53 2.72 3.40 14.64
C GLY A 53 2.92 3.14 13.14
N LEU A 54 3.54 2.02 12.79
CA LEU A 54 3.73 1.61 11.39
C LEU A 54 2.40 1.31 10.70
N LEU A 55 1.46 0.69 11.42
CA LEU A 55 0.13 0.39 10.89
C LEU A 55 -0.66 1.68 10.61
N ILE A 56 -0.66 2.64 11.55
CA ILE A 56 -1.28 3.96 11.36
C ILE A 56 -0.64 4.69 10.17
N LEU A 57 0.69 4.71 10.10
CA LEU A 57 1.41 5.36 9.00
C LEU A 57 1.03 4.76 7.64
N THR A 58 0.95 3.43 7.56
CA THR A 58 0.55 2.72 6.34
C THR A 58 -0.87 3.07 5.91
N VAL A 59 -1.83 3.06 6.85
CA VAL A 59 -3.22 3.44 6.58
C VAL A 59 -3.33 4.89 6.11
N LEU A 60 -2.58 5.81 6.72
CA LEU A 60 -2.54 7.21 6.29
C LEU A 60 -1.91 7.37 4.89
N ALA A 61 -0.83 6.65 4.60
CA ALA A 61 -0.17 6.67 3.30
C ALA A 61 -1.11 6.19 2.18
N MET A 62 -1.76 5.04 2.40
CA MET A 62 -2.73 4.46 1.48
C MET A 62 -3.98 5.34 1.33
N GLY A 63 -4.50 5.88 2.43
CA GLY A 63 -5.65 6.77 2.43
C GLY A 63 -5.39 8.07 1.67
N GLY A 64 -4.20 8.67 1.87
CA GLY A 64 -3.73 9.80 1.10
C GLY A 64 -3.61 9.47 -0.40
N GLY A 65 -3.07 8.29 -0.73
CA GLY A 65 -3.01 7.79 -2.11
C GLY A 65 -4.38 7.65 -2.75
N ALA A 66 -5.34 7.05 -2.04
CA ALA A 66 -6.71 6.87 -2.50
C ALA A 66 -7.41 8.21 -2.73
N ALA A 67 -7.23 9.17 -1.81
CA ALA A 67 -7.74 10.53 -1.96
C ALA A 67 -7.13 11.25 -3.17
N LEU A 68 -5.80 11.17 -3.35
CA LEU A 68 -5.10 11.77 -4.49
C LEU A 68 -5.50 11.14 -5.82
N LEU A 69 -5.87 9.86 -5.86
CA LEU A 69 -6.27 9.17 -7.10
C LEU A 69 -7.77 9.31 -7.40
N GLY A 70 -8.63 9.28 -6.38
CA GLY A 70 -10.08 9.22 -6.53
C GLY A 70 -10.80 10.56 -6.38
N TRP A 71 -10.23 11.53 -5.65
CA TRP A 71 -10.96 12.75 -5.27
C TRP A 71 -10.48 13.99 -6.04
N ARG A 72 -11.28 14.46 -7.01
CA ARG A 72 -10.96 15.62 -7.87
C ARG A 72 -10.64 16.91 -7.10
N ARG A 73 -11.37 17.19 -6.02
CA ARG A 73 -11.14 18.32 -5.10
C ARG A 73 -9.74 18.28 -4.47
N VAL A 74 -9.28 17.12 -4.01
CA VAL A 74 -7.93 16.93 -3.45
C VAL A 74 -6.88 17.08 -4.55
N GLN A 75 -7.15 16.54 -5.74
CA GLN A 75 -6.26 16.70 -6.90
C GLN A 75 -6.05 18.16 -7.33
N ALA A 76 -7.06 19.00 -7.17
CA ALA A 76 -6.98 20.43 -7.49
C ALA A 76 -6.19 21.22 -6.44
N TRP A 77 -6.15 20.74 -5.19
CA TRP A 77 -5.44 21.38 -4.08
C TRP A 77 -3.97 20.94 -3.96
N ALA A 78 -3.67 19.69 -4.33
CA ALA A 78 -2.33 19.15 -4.18
C ALA A 78 -1.40 19.63 -5.32
N PRO A 79 -0.21 20.20 -5.00
CA PRO A 79 0.80 20.50 -6.01
C PRO A 79 1.16 19.23 -6.81
N PRO A 80 1.32 19.33 -8.14
CA PRO A 80 1.56 18.15 -8.98
C PRO A 80 2.85 17.41 -8.62
N THR A 81 3.88 18.13 -8.16
CA THR A 81 5.13 17.58 -7.64
C THR A 81 4.93 16.82 -6.34
N ALA A 82 4.20 17.40 -5.37
CA ALA A 82 3.90 16.75 -4.09
C ALA A 82 3.06 15.49 -4.29
N ARG A 83 2.08 15.52 -5.21
CA ARG A 83 1.30 14.35 -5.62
C ARG A 83 2.18 13.28 -6.23
N ALA A 84 3.07 13.63 -7.16
CA ALA A 84 3.98 12.67 -7.78
C ALA A 84 4.95 12.06 -6.75
N ALA A 85 5.49 12.86 -5.82
CA ALA A 85 6.34 12.37 -4.75
C ALA A 85 5.59 11.39 -3.83
N TRP A 86 4.37 11.73 -3.41
CA TRP A 86 3.53 10.86 -2.58
C TRP A 86 3.22 9.54 -3.28
N LEU A 87 2.75 9.59 -4.54
CA LEU A 87 2.45 8.38 -5.32
C LEU A 87 3.72 7.57 -5.61
N GLY A 88 4.86 8.23 -5.83
CA GLY A 88 6.15 7.56 -5.97
C GLY A 88 6.54 6.78 -4.71
N ALA A 89 6.44 7.41 -3.53
CA ALA A 89 6.70 6.77 -2.25
C ALA A 89 5.73 5.61 -1.98
N LEU A 90 4.43 5.80 -2.24
CA LEU A 90 3.42 4.75 -2.11
C LEU A 90 3.71 3.57 -3.04
N GLY A 91 4.06 3.84 -4.30
CA GLY A 91 4.40 2.80 -5.27
C GLY A 91 5.62 1.97 -4.85
N LEU A 92 6.63 2.60 -4.23
CA LEU A 92 7.78 1.90 -3.64
C LEU A 92 7.36 1.06 -2.43
N GLY A 93 6.47 1.57 -1.58
CA GLY A 93 5.91 0.83 -0.45
C GLY A 93 5.17 -0.44 -0.90
N GLU A 94 4.34 -0.35 -1.93
CA GLU A 94 3.64 -1.51 -2.50
C GLU A 94 4.61 -2.55 -3.10
N ILE A 95 5.73 -2.11 -3.70
CA ILE A 95 6.77 -3.05 -4.17
C ILE A 95 7.40 -3.78 -2.98
N ALA A 96 7.76 -3.06 -1.93
CA ALA A 96 8.32 -3.68 -0.72
C ALA A 96 7.34 -4.68 -0.09
N LEU A 97 6.05 -4.33 -0.06
CA LEU A 97 4.99 -5.21 0.43
C LEU A 97 4.83 -6.47 -0.43
N ALA A 98 4.82 -6.33 -1.77
CA ALA A 98 4.77 -7.46 -2.68
C ALA A 98 5.97 -8.40 -2.53
N VAL A 99 7.18 -7.86 -2.35
CA VAL A 99 8.39 -8.64 -2.09
C VAL A 99 8.30 -9.38 -0.76
N ALA A 100 7.77 -8.74 0.29
CA ALA A 100 7.56 -9.38 1.58
C ALA A 100 6.60 -10.57 1.46
N PHE A 101 5.42 -10.37 0.83
CA PHE A 101 4.47 -11.45 0.60
C PHE A 101 5.03 -12.57 -0.28
N LEU A 102 5.83 -12.23 -1.29
CA LEU A 102 6.48 -13.24 -2.13
C LEU A 102 7.47 -14.08 -1.32
N ASN A 103 8.28 -13.45 -0.47
CA ASN A 103 9.21 -14.17 0.41
C ASN A 103 8.47 -15.09 1.38
N THR A 104 7.38 -14.61 2.01
CA THR A 104 6.55 -15.43 2.90
C THR A 104 5.96 -16.63 2.13
N ALA A 105 5.39 -16.39 0.96
CA ALA A 105 4.80 -17.44 0.13
C ALA A 105 5.81 -18.50 -0.37
N LEU A 106 7.09 -18.12 -0.52
CA LEU A 106 8.16 -19.04 -0.90
C LEU A 106 8.73 -19.85 0.27
N GLN A 107 8.58 -19.35 1.50
CA GLN A 107 9.11 -20.00 2.71
C GLN A 107 8.07 -20.90 3.39
N GLU A 108 6.78 -20.57 3.28
CA GLU A 108 5.71 -21.35 3.90
C GLU A 108 5.21 -22.49 3.00
N SER A 109 4.73 -23.57 3.63
CA SER A 109 4.08 -24.67 2.92
C SER A 109 2.81 -24.18 2.20
N PHE A 110 2.58 -24.65 0.97
CA PHE A 110 1.39 -24.31 0.18
C PHE A 110 0.10 -24.51 0.99
N GLY A 111 -0.57 -23.40 1.29
CA GLY A 111 -1.77 -23.33 2.11
C GLY A 111 -2.68 -22.17 1.69
N PRO A 112 -3.79 -21.93 2.43
CA PRO A 112 -4.68 -20.80 2.16
C PRO A 112 -3.97 -19.44 2.21
N ASP A 113 -2.93 -19.32 3.03
CA ASP A 113 -2.13 -18.09 3.16
C ASP A 113 -1.34 -17.76 1.89
N THR A 114 -0.95 -18.78 1.11
CA THR A 114 -0.27 -18.59 -0.17
C THR A 114 -1.18 -17.92 -1.21
N LEU A 115 -2.49 -18.21 -1.19
CA LEU A 115 -3.49 -17.56 -2.06
C LEU A 115 -3.69 -16.09 -1.66
N ILE A 116 -3.73 -15.81 -0.35
CA ILE A 116 -3.84 -14.45 0.17
C ILE A 116 -2.61 -13.64 -0.22
N ALA A 117 -1.40 -14.21 -0.05
CA ALA A 117 -0.15 -13.60 -0.46
C ALA A 117 -0.11 -13.32 -1.98
N ALA A 118 -0.53 -14.28 -2.80
CA ALA A 118 -0.62 -14.10 -4.26
C ALA A 118 -1.58 -12.97 -4.64
N LEU A 119 -2.75 -12.91 -4.00
CA LEU A 119 -3.71 -11.82 -4.23
C LEU A 119 -3.13 -10.46 -3.80
N ALA A 120 -2.47 -10.40 -2.64
CA ALA A 120 -1.82 -9.20 -2.15
C ALA A 120 -0.74 -8.70 -3.14
N ILE A 121 0.09 -9.60 -3.68
CA ILE A 121 1.08 -9.27 -4.72
C ILE A 121 0.40 -8.66 -5.95
N VAL A 122 -0.67 -9.28 -6.46
CA VAL A 122 -1.39 -8.78 -7.64
C VAL A 122 -1.98 -7.39 -7.40
N VAL A 123 -2.60 -7.18 -6.23
CA VAL A 123 -3.17 -5.88 -5.84
C VAL A 123 -2.08 -4.82 -5.72
N SER A 124 -0.98 -5.12 -5.01
CA SER A 124 0.16 -4.21 -4.87
C SER A 124 0.77 -3.84 -6.20
N MET A 125 0.97 -4.80 -7.11
CA MET A 125 1.47 -4.53 -8.46
C MET A 125 0.52 -3.62 -9.26
N ALA A 126 -0.79 -3.80 -9.16
CA ALA A 126 -1.76 -2.93 -9.83
C ALA A 126 -1.70 -1.48 -9.29
N ILE A 127 -1.54 -1.31 -7.98
CA ILE A 127 -1.38 0.01 -7.35
C ILE A 127 -0.06 0.64 -7.78
N THR A 128 1.06 -0.11 -7.74
CA THR A 128 2.38 0.35 -8.20
C THR A 128 2.33 0.83 -9.65
N LEU A 129 1.73 0.05 -10.56
CA LEU A 129 1.61 0.44 -11.97
C LEU A 129 0.82 1.73 -12.15
N THR A 130 -0.25 1.91 -11.37
CA THR A 130 -1.04 3.15 -11.36
C THR A 130 -0.19 4.33 -10.88
N CYS A 131 0.52 4.16 -9.77
CA CYS A 131 1.40 5.17 -9.18
C CYS A 131 2.51 5.58 -10.14
N VAL A 132 3.21 4.61 -10.73
CA VAL A 132 4.26 4.83 -11.74
C VAL A 132 3.68 5.55 -12.96
N GLY A 133 2.49 5.17 -13.42
CA GLY A 133 1.83 5.84 -14.55
C GLY A 133 1.56 7.32 -14.29
N GLU A 134 1.15 7.69 -13.07
CA GLU A 134 0.94 9.08 -12.67
C GLU A 134 2.26 9.86 -12.54
N VAL A 135 3.28 9.26 -11.92
CA VAL A 135 4.63 9.86 -11.82
C VAL A 135 5.23 10.08 -13.21
N GLN A 136 5.14 9.10 -14.10
CA GLN A 136 5.62 9.23 -15.47
C GLN A 136 4.89 10.34 -16.24
N ARG A 137 3.56 10.49 -16.07
CA ARG A 137 2.81 11.59 -16.68
C ARG A 137 3.33 12.94 -16.21
N HIS A 138 3.61 13.07 -14.91
CA HIS A 138 4.17 14.30 -14.37
C HIS A 138 5.58 14.57 -14.91
N LEU A 139 6.47 13.58 -14.90
CA LEU A 139 7.81 13.71 -15.48
C LEU A 139 7.79 14.08 -16.96
N ARG A 140 6.86 13.52 -17.74
CA ARG A 140 6.67 13.89 -19.15
C ARG A 140 6.19 15.32 -19.32
N SER A 141 5.32 15.81 -18.42
CA SER A 141 4.86 17.21 -18.46
C SER A 141 5.94 18.22 -18.10
N LEU A 142 6.93 17.80 -17.31
CA LEU A 142 8.09 18.62 -16.94
C LEU A 142 9.20 18.57 -17.99
N ARG A 143 9.15 17.63 -18.93
CA ARG A 143 10.17 17.50 -19.97
C ARG A 143 10.00 18.71 -20.91
N PRO A 144 10.94 19.67 -20.94
CA PRO A 144 10.87 20.75 -21.91
C PRO A 144 10.86 20.13 -23.31
N ALA A 145 10.12 20.75 -24.24
CA ALA A 145 10.21 20.43 -25.65
C ALA A 145 11.62 20.77 -26.12
N THR A 146 12.56 19.86 -25.93
CA THR A 146 13.79 19.87 -26.70
C THR A 146 13.38 19.46 -28.11
N GLN A 147 13.53 20.41 -29.05
CA GLN A 147 13.33 20.34 -30.52
C GLN A 147 12.02 21.04 -30.98
N GLY A 148 12.09 22.13 -31.75
CA GLY A 148 13.25 22.72 -32.45
C GLY A 148 13.02 24.15 -32.91
#